data_AF-A0A536XCC8-F1
#
_entry.id   AF-A0A536XCC8-F1
#
_cell.length_a   1.000
_cell.length_b   1.000
_cell.length_c   1.000
_cell.angle_alpha   90.00
_cell.angle_beta   90.00
_cell.angle_gamma   90.00
#
_symmetry.space_group_name_H-M   'P 1'
#
loop_
_entity.id
_entity.type
_entity.pdbx_description
1 polymer ?
#
loop_
_entity_poly.entity_id
_entity_poly.type
_entity_poly.pdbx_seq_one_letter_code
_entity_poly.pdbx_strand_id
1 'polypeptide(L)'
;MKLRLCLFGSPTIECGDESFALPFERRSQLLVFLALRRSWVGRAELAAMLWPEQERKLAHANLRKIVFRLQLAPWSARVESQGGALRLDAETDVADFESALREGRNADALTLRRGELLSGFDDDGNEAWSNWLRGERDRLRVAWRSAALDRVGADIDPGHGVDLSARLLHADPLDEAALHAHMSWLARDGQSARAR
;
A
#
# COMPACT_ATOMS: atom_id res chain seq x y z
N MET A 1 7.41 -22.09 1.45
CA MET A 1 6.34 -21.26 2.07
C MET A 1 6.15 -19.99 1.26
N LYS A 2 4.91 -19.58 1.04
CA LYS A 2 4.60 -18.27 0.43
C LYS A 2 4.80 -17.18 1.48
N LEU A 3 5.43 -16.08 1.08
CA LEU A 3 5.58 -14.88 1.90
C LEU A 3 4.60 -13.85 1.37
N ARG A 4 3.73 -13.34 2.24
CA ARG A 4 2.77 -12.29 1.87
C ARG A 4 2.90 -11.11 2.83
N LEU A 5 2.87 -9.90 2.28
CA LEU A 5 2.77 -8.68 3.08
C LEU A 5 1.40 -8.03 2.88
N CYS A 6 0.74 -7.70 3.99
CA CYS A 6 -0.48 -6.91 4.00
C CYS A 6 -0.08 -5.48 4.40
N LEU A 7 -0.17 -4.54 3.47
CA LEU A 7 0.37 -3.19 3.59
C LEU A 7 -0.71 -2.09 3.59
N PHE A 8 -1.97 -2.41 3.23
CA PHE A 8 -3.09 -1.48 3.40
C PHE A 8 -3.59 -1.48 4.85
N GLY A 9 -3.00 -0.61 5.66
CA GLY A 9 -3.20 -0.51 7.10
C GLY A 9 -1.87 -0.62 7.85
N SER A 10 -1.92 -1.05 9.12
CA SER A 10 -0.72 -1.40 9.86
C SER A 10 -0.09 -2.65 9.26
N PRO A 11 1.19 -2.59 8.84
CA PRO A 11 1.75 -3.64 8.00
C PRO A 11 1.96 -4.93 8.76
N THR A 12 1.58 -6.03 8.13
CA THR A 12 1.81 -7.39 8.64
C THR A 12 2.51 -8.26 7.60
N ILE A 13 3.15 -9.32 8.10
CA ILE A 13 3.78 -10.35 7.31
C ILE A 13 3.15 -11.70 7.63
N GLU A 14 2.75 -12.41 6.60
CA GLU A 14 2.15 -13.75 6.67
C GLU A 14 3.16 -14.76 6.11
N CYS A 15 3.46 -15.78 6.90
CA CYS A 15 4.42 -16.82 6.56
C CYS A 15 3.88 -18.19 7.02
N GLY A 16 3.27 -18.93 6.10
CA GLY A 16 2.51 -20.13 6.47
C GLY A 16 1.22 -19.74 7.19
N ASP A 17 0.96 -20.34 8.36
CA ASP A 17 -0.24 -20.09 9.17
C ASP A 17 -0.05 -18.97 10.20
N GLU A 18 1.14 -18.38 10.26
CA GLU A 18 1.47 -17.32 11.21
C GLU A 18 1.40 -15.93 10.56
N SER A 19 0.86 -14.97 11.29
CA SER A 19 0.81 -13.56 10.91
C SER A 19 1.42 -12.69 12.01
N PHE A 20 2.33 -11.81 11.61
CA PHE A 20 3.08 -10.94 12.54
C PHE A 20 2.98 -9.49 12.12
N ALA A 21 2.76 -8.59 13.09
CA ALA A 21 2.92 -7.16 12.87
C ALA A 21 4.39 -6.82 12.59
N LEU A 22 4.64 -6.02 11.56
CA LEU A 22 5.97 -5.50 11.30
C LEU A 22 6.23 -4.30 12.22
N PRO A 23 7.23 -4.38 13.13
CA PRO A 23 7.56 -3.24 13.98
C PRO A 23 8.13 -2.10 13.13
N PHE A 24 7.90 -0.86 13.56
CA PHE A 24 8.52 0.29 12.92
C PHE A 24 10.02 0.34 13.24
N GLU A 25 10.81 -0.23 12.34
CA GLU A 25 12.27 -0.24 12.41
C GLU A 25 12.87 -0.29 10.99
N ARG A 26 14.16 0.06 10.88
CA ARG A 26 14.89 0.11 9.60
C ARG A 26 14.86 -1.21 8.82
N ARG A 27 14.76 -2.35 9.52
CA ARG A 27 14.63 -3.68 8.90
C ARG A 27 13.27 -3.86 8.22
N SER A 28 12.19 -3.50 8.90
CA SER A 28 10.83 -3.54 8.34
C SER A 28 10.67 -2.52 7.21
N GLN A 29 11.23 -1.32 7.37
CA GLN A 29 11.27 -0.30 6.32
C GLN A 29 11.96 -0.82 5.05
N LEU A 30 13.14 -1.45 5.18
CA LEU A 30 13.81 -2.09 4.05
C LEU A 30 12.94 -3.15 3.38
N LEU A 31 12.27 -3.99 4.18
CA LEU A 31 11.44 -5.07 3.67
C LEU A 31 10.26 -4.54 2.85
N VAL A 32 9.47 -3.62 3.41
CA VAL A 32 8.29 -3.06 2.72
C VAL A 32 8.69 -2.20 1.51
N PHE A 33 9.83 -1.51 1.59
CA PHE A 33 10.37 -0.77 0.44
C PHE A 33 10.68 -1.71 -0.73
N LEU A 34 11.39 -2.83 -0.48
CA LEU A 34 11.66 -3.83 -1.51
C LEU A 34 10.36 -4.47 -2.03
N ALA A 35 9.41 -4.76 -1.15
CA ALA A 35 8.11 -5.34 -1.49
C ALA A 35 7.29 -4.44 -2.44
N LEU A 36 7.34 -3.13 -2.23
CA LEU A 36 6.65 -2.14 -3.06
C LEU A 36 7.42 -1.81 -4.35
N ARG A 37 8.76 -1.82 -4.32
CA ARG A 37 9.58 -1.58 -5.52
C ARG A 37 9.48 -2.71 -6.54
N ARG A 38 9.33 -3.97 -6.09
CA ARG A 38 9.19 -5.17 -6.94
C ARG A 38 10.25 -5.29 -8.05
N SER A 39 11.43 -4.74 -7.78
CA SER A 39 12.55 -4.71 -8.70
C SER A 39 13.85 -4.91 -7.92
N TRP A 40 14.95 -5.14 -8.65
CA TRP A 40 16.28 -5.04 -8.06
C TRP A 40 16.56 -3.59 -7.67
N VAL A 41 17.03 -3.39 -6.44
CA VAL A 41 17.43 -2.08 -5.91
C VAL A 41 18.88 -2.13 -5.44
N GLY A 42 19.69 -1.18 -5.91
CA GLY A 42 21.10 -1.11 -5.56
C GLY A 42 21.31 -0.78 -4.08
N ARG A 43 22.34 -1.35 -3.46
CA ARG A 43 22.69 -1.07 -2.05
C ARG A 43 22.95 0.41 -1.75
N ALA A 44 23.45 1.18 -2.72
CA ALA A 44 23.65 2.62 -2.53
C ALA A 44 22.32 3.38 -2.39
N GLU A 45 21.32 3.05 -3.22
CA GLU A 45 19.96 3.62 -3.14
C GLU A 45 19.29 3.23 -1.81
N LEU A 46 19.40 1.95 -1.41
CA LEU A 46 18.84 1.49 -0.13
C LEU A 46 19.49 2.18 1.08
N ALA A 47 20.81 2.40 1.04
CA ALA A 47 21.52 3.09 2.11
C ALA A 47 21.08 4.56 2.21
N ALA A 48 20.96 5.25 1.07
CA ALA A 48 20.50 6.64 1.02
C ALA A 48 19.02 6.77 1.44
N MET A 49 18.17 5.81 1.08
CA MET A 49 16.75 5.80 1.46
C MET A 49 16.55 5.62 2.96
N LEU A 50 17.33 4.73 3.60
CA LEU A 50 17.15 4.39 5.02
C LEU A 50 17.98 5.27 5.96
N TRP A 51 19.05 5.91 5.48
CA TRP A 51 19.92 6.77 6.29
C TRP A 51 20.39 7.98 5.48
N PRO A 52 19.49 8.88 5.05
CA PRO A 52 19.84 10.02 4.19
C PRO A 52 20.86 10.97 4.85
N GLU A 53 20.75 11.17 6.17
CA GLU A 53 21.60 12.08 6.94
C GLU A 53 22.97 11.50 7.33
N GLN A 54 23.24 10.22 7.02
CA GLN A 54 24.49 9.57 7.42
C GLN A 54 25.53 9.63 6.31
N GLU A 55 26.80 9.75 6.71
CA GLU A 55 27.92 9.60 5.76
C GLU A 55 27.87 8.22 5.09
N ARG A 56 28.22 8.19 3.79
CA ARG A 56 28.08 7.03 2.92
C ARG A 56 28.65 5.74 3.51
N LYS A 57 29.87 5.74 4.05
CA LYS A 57 30.47 4.52 4.61
C LYS A 57 29.66 3.99 5.80
N LEU A 58 29.17 4.88 6.67
CA LEU A 58 28.33 4.50 7.81
C LEU A 58 26.98 3.95 7.37
N ALA A 59 26.30 4.61 6.43
CA ALA A 59 25.03 4.15 5.87
C ALA A 59 25.16 2.75 5.23
N HIS A 60 26.22 2.53 4.45
CA HIS A 60 26.51 1.21 3.86
C HIS A 60 26.84 0.15 4.93
N ALA A 61 27.55 0.51 5.99
CA ALA A 61 27.84 -0.41 7.10
C ALA A 61 26.55 -0.81 7.84
N ASN A 62 25.63 0.14 8.06
CA ASN A 62 24.34 -0.12 8.67
C ASN A 62 23.45 -0.98 7.77
N LEU A 63 23.41 -0.70 6.46
CA LEU A 63 22.71 -1.54 5.50
C LEU A 63 23.20 -2.99 5.56
N ARG A 64 24.52 -3.21 5.58
CA ARG A 64 25.10 -4.56 5.67
C ARG A 64 24.62 -5.30 6.92
N LYS A 65 24.58 -4.63 8.08
CA LYS A 65 24.09 -5.21 9.35
C LYS A 65 22.63 -5.62 9.26
N ILE A 66 21.77 -4.76 8.68
CA ILE A 66 20.35 -5.04 8.56
C ILE A 66 20.08 -6.15 7.56
N VAL A 67 20.75 -6.15 6.41
CA VAL A 67 20.64 -7.21 5.41
C VAL A 67 21.04 -8.56 6.00
N PHE A 68 22.12 -8.60 6.78
CA PHE A 68 22.50 -9.81 7.52
C PHE A 68 21.39 -10.27 8.48
N ARG A 69 20.79 -9.36 9.26
CA ARG A 69 19.66 -9.69 10.15
C ARG A 69 18.41 -10.17 9.40
N LEU A 70 18.13 -9.63 8.21
CA LEU A 70 17.05 -10.12 7.35
C LEU A 70 17.30 -11.55 6.89
N GLN A 71 18.56 -11.90 6.61
CA GLN A 71 18.93 -13.25 6.19
C GLN A 71 18.75 -14.32 7.27
N LEU A 72 18.59 -13.92 8.54
CA LEU A 72 18.32 -14.83 9.66
C LEU A 72 16.83 -15.13 9.86
N ALA A 73 15.94 -14.42 9.16
CA ALA A 73 14.51 -14.67 9.27
C ALA A 73 14.10 -15.97 8.56
N PRO A 74 13.04 -16.67 8.98
CA PRO A 74 12.57 -17.90 8.33
C PRO A 74 12.24 -17.76 6.84
N TRP A 75 11.89 -16.54 6.41
CA TRP A 75 11.53 -16.19 5.04
C TRP A 75 12.69 -15.56 4.26
N SER A 76 13.92 -15.63 4.77
CA SER A 76 15.12 -15.02 4.17
C SER A 76 15.39 -15.44 2.72
N ALA A 77 15.00 -16.65 2.32
CA ALA A 77 15.12 -17.14 0.95
C ALA A 77 14.37 -16.28 -0.08
N ARG A 78 13.46 -15.41 0.37
CA ARG A 78 12.74 -14.44 -0.47
C ARG A 78 13.50 -13.14 -0.69
N VAL A 79 14.50 -12.85 0.14
CA VAL A 79 15.37 -11.69 -0.03
C VAL A 79 16.56 -12.12 -0.88
N GLU A 80 16.45 -11.84 -2.18
CA GLU A 80 17.50 -12.17 -3.13
C GLU A 80 18.58 -11.10 -3.14
N SER A 81 19.84 -11.52 -3.30
CA SER A 81 20.95 -10.61 -3.53
C SER A 81 21.77 -11.01 -4.74
N GLN A 82 21.90 -10.10 -5.70
CA GLN A 82 22.67 -10.31 -6.91
C GLN A 82 23.35 -9.00 -7.32
N GLY A 83 24.62 -9.06 -7.74
CA GLY A 83 25.32 -7.91 -8.35
C GLY A 83 25.34 -6.63 -7.51
N GLY A 84 25.36 -6.73 -6.19
CA GLY A 84 25.30 -5.55 -5.32
C GLY A 84 23.90 -4.97 -5.09
N ALA A 85 22.86 -5.57 -5.67
CA ALA A 85 21.46 -5.21 -5.46
C ALA A 85 20.72 -6.21 -4.56
N LEU A 86 19.52 -5.81 -4.13
CA LEU A 86 18.56 -6.62 -3.38
C LEU A 86 17.19 -6.58 -4.05
N ARG A 87 16.46 -7.68 -3.95
CA ARG A 87 15.06 -7.78 -4.35
C ARG A 87 14.32 -8.61 -3.31
N LEU A 88 13.03 -8.34 -3.11
CA LEU A 88 12.16 -9.22 -2.37
C LEU A 88 11.17 -9.89 -3.33
N ASP A 89 11.11 -11.22 -3.27
CA ASP A 89 10.07 -12.03 -3.90
C ASP A 89 8.95 -12.29 -2.88
N ALA A 90 7.90 -11.47 -2.90
CA ALA A 90 6.75 -11.61 -2.00
C ALA A 90 5.44 -11.19 -2.69
N GLU A 91 4.36 -11.85 -2.29
CA GLU A 91 3.00 -11.40 -2.63
C GLU A 91 2.63 -10.20 -1.75
N THR A 92 1.86 -9.25 -2.28
CA THR A 92 1.39 -8.10 -1.49
C THR A 92 -0.06 -7.77 -1.83
N ASP A 93 -0.84 -7.34 -0.84
CA ASP A 93 -2.20 -6.83 -1.09
C ASP A 93 -2.21 -5.60 -2.02
N VAL A 94 -1.13 -4.82 -2.05
CA VAL A 94 -0.92 -3.73 -3.02
C VAL A 94 -0.74 -4.26 -4.45
N ALA A 95 -0.05 -5.39 -4.63
CA ALA A 95 0.11 -6.00 -5.96
C ALA A 95 -1.23 -6.53 -6.48
N ASP A 96 -1.99 -7.16 -5.60
CA ASP A 96 -3.33 -7.66 -5.92
C ASP A 96 -4.27 -6.51 -6.28
N PHE A 97 -4.19 -5.40 -5.54
CA PHE A 97 -4.95 -4.19 -5.81
C PHE A 97 -4.62 -3.64 -7.21
N GLU A 98 -3.34 -3.46 -7.53
CA GLU A 98 -2.92 -2.94 -8.82
C GLU A 98 -3.23 -3.90 -9.97
N SER A 99 -3.16 -5.21 -9.75
CA SER A 99 -3.56 -6.19 -10.78
C SER A 99 -5.05 -6.16 -11.02
N ALA A 100 -5.87 -6.13 -9.96
CA ALA A 100 -7.32 -6.00 -10.08
C ALA A 100 -7.72 -4.73 -10.85
N LEU A 101 -7.06 -3.59 -10.59
CA LEU A 101 -7.26 -2.37 -11.37
C LEU A 101 -6.91 -2.55 -12.85
N ARG A 102 -5.74 -3.14 -13.15
CA ARG A 102 -5.28 -3.34 -14.53
C ARG A 102 -6.20 -4.28 -15.33
N GLU A 103 -6.83 -5.22 -14.64
CA GLU A 103 -7.77 -6.20 -15.20
C GLU A 103 -9.23 -5.68 -15.21
N GLY A 104 -9.49 -4.44 -14.77
CA GLY A 104 -10.84 -3.86 -14.72
C GLY A 104 -11.73 -4.43 -13.63
N ARG A 105 -11.19 -5.23 -12.70
CA ARG A 105 -11.89 -5.81 -11.55
C ARG A 105 -12.01 -4.79 -10.41
N ASN A 106 -12.66 -3.66 -10.69
CA ASN A 106 -12.73 -2.53 -9.76
C ASN A 106 -13.37 -2.90 -8.41
N ALA A 107 -14.40 -3.76 -8.42
CA ALA A 107 -15.03 -4.22 -7.18
C ALA A 107 -14.01 -4.92 -6.25
N ASP A 108 -13.21 -5.85 -6.80
CA ASP A 108 -12.19 -6.56 -6.04
C ASP A 108 -11.12 -5.60 -5.51
N ALA A 109 -10.62 -4.69 -6.36
CA ALA A 109 -9.64 -3.69 -5.98
C ALA A 109 -10.12 -2.82 -4.79
N LEU A 110 -11.37 -2.38 -4.82
CA LEU A 110 -11.94 -1.53 -3.75
C LEU A 110 -12.05 -2.24 -2.40
N THR A 111 -12.13 -3.58 -2.37
CA THR A 111 -12.13 -4.38 -1.14
C THR A 111 -10.73 -4.59 -0.54
N LEU A 112 -9.69 -4.58 -1.37
CA LEU A 112 -8.30 -4.82 -0.95
C LEU A 112 -7.72 -3.63 -0.17
N ARG A 113 -8.09 -2.40 -0.53
CA ARG A 113 -7.66 -1.20 0.21
C ARG A 113 -8.50 -1.01 1.48
N ARG A 114 -8.05 -1.66 2.56
CA ARG A 114 -8.67 -1.64 3.89
C ARG A 114 -8.26 -0.46 4.77
N GLY A 115 -7.19 0.25 4.41
CA GLY A 115 -6.67 1.37 5.17
C GLY A 115 -5.62 2.16 4.39
N GLU A 116 -5.03 3.16 5.05
CA GLU A 116 -3.89 3.89 4.49
C GLU A 116 -2.67 2.97 4.36
N LEU A 117 -1.91 3.14 3.26
CA LEU A 117 -0.69 2.36 3.03
C LEU A 117 0.31 2.58 4.17
N LEU A 118 0.80 1.50 4.77
CA LEU A 118 1.83 1.51 5.80
C LEU A 118 1.48 2.47 6.95
N SER A 119 0.28 2.32 7.52
CA SER A 119 -0.16 3.12 8.66
C SER A 119 0.78 2.90 9.86
N GLY A 120 1.33 3.98 10.41
CA GLY A 120 2.28 3.93 11.53
C GLY A 120 3.74 3.72 11.12
N PHE A 121 4.07 3.87 9.83
CA PHE A 121 5.44 3.82 9.30
C PHE A 121 5.98 5.19 8.87
N ASP A 122 5.35 6.26 9.32
CA ASP A 122 5.82 7.64 9.12
C ASP A 122 7.16 7.85 9.87
N ASP A 123 8.15 8.45 9.20
CA ASP A 123 9.51 8.65 9.72
C ASP A 123 9.90 10.12 9.57
N ASP A 124 9.43 10.96 10.48
CA ASP A 124 9.65 12.42 10.43
C ASP A 124 11.15 12.80 10.45
N GLY A 125 12.01 11.91 10.96
CA GLY A 125 13.47 12.08 10.96
C GLY A 125 14.17 11.59 9.68
N ASN A 126 13.43 11.07 8.70
CA ASN A 126 13.96 10.63 7.41
C ASN A 126 13.11 11.20 6.27
N GLU A 127 13.56 12.33 5.73
CA GLU A 127 12.86 13.02 4.65
C GLU A 127 12.74 12.17 3.37
N ALA A 128 13.78 11.39 3.03
CA ALA A 128 13.76 10.51 1.86
C ALA A 128 12.64 9.47 1.95
N TRP A 129 12.49 8.84 3.12
CA TRP A 129 11.43 7.89 3.40
C TRP A 129 10.05 8.55 3.38
N SER A 130 9.91 9.68 4.07
CA SER A 130 8.64 10.40 4.19
C SER A 130 8.14 10.91 2.84
N ASN A 131 9.02 11.42 1.97
CA ASN A 131 8.67 11.85 0.63
C ASN A 131 8.27 10.67 -0.27
N TRP A 132 9.01 9.56 -0.20
CA TRP A 132 8.65 8.35 -0.95
C TRP A 132 7.30 7.77 -0.50
N LEU A 133 7.07 7.64 0.81
CA LEU A 133 5.83 7.09 1.35
C LEU A 133 4.62 7.96 1.00
N ARG A 134 4.76 9.28 1.07
CA ARG A 134 3.74 10.24 0.62
C ARG A 134 3.41 10.02 -0.86
N GLY A 135 4.42 9.90 -1.71
CA GLY A 135 4.24 9.64 -3.15
C GLY A 135 3.48 8.34 -3.42
N GLU A 136 3.82 7.26 -2.73
CA GLU A 136 3.10 5.98 -2.87
C GLU A 136 1.65 6.07 -2.36
N ARG A 137 1.42 6.73 -1.22
CA ARG A 137 0.07 6.97 -0.69
C ARG A 137 -0.78 7.79 -1.66
N ASP A 138 -0.22 8.85 -2.23
CA ASP A 138 -0.91 9.70 -3.22
C ASP A 138 -1.25 8.90 -4.48
N ARG A 139 -0.28 8.15 -5.03
CA ARG A 139 -0.46 7.31 -6.22
C ARG A 139 -1.59 6.29 -6.02
N LEU A 140 -1.60 5.57 -4.90
CA LEU A 140 -2.63 4.59 -4.60
C LEU A 140 -3.99 5.23 -4.27
N ARG A 141 -4.00 6.42 -3.64
CA ARG A 141 -5.24 7.19 -3.39
C ARG A 141 -5.90 7.59 -4.71
N VAL A 142 -5.14 8.13 -5.66
CA VAL A 142 -5.65 8.53 -6.98
C VAL A 142 -6.21 7.32 -7.74
N ALA A 143 -5.47 6.19 -7.73
CA ALA A 143 -5.91 4.96 -8.38
C ALA A 143 -7.20 4.41 -7.76
N TRP A 144 -7.28 4.38 -6.43
CA TRP A 144 -8.48 3.94 -5.71
C TRP A 144 -9.68 4.86 -6.00
N ARG A 145 -9.46 6.18 -5.99
CA ARG A 145 -10.51 7.18 -6.29
C ARG A 145 -11.07 6.97 -7.69
N SER A 146 -10.22 6.77 -8.70
CA SER A 146 -10.66 6.52 -10.08
C SER A 146 -11.56 5.28 -10.15
N ALA A 147 -11.10 4.16 -9.59
CA ALA A 147 -11.87 2.92 -9.59
C ALA A 147 -13.20 3.04 -8.83
N ALA A 148 -13.22 3.80 -7.74
CA ALA A 148 -14.43 4.07 -6.97
C ALA A 148 -15.43 4.91 -7.77
N LEU A 149 -14.98 5.96 -8.47
CA LEU A 149 -15.81 6.79 -9.35
C LEU A 149 -16.40 5.98 -10.51
N ASP A 150 -15.60 5.15 -11.15
CA ASP A 150 -16.08 4.24 -12.20
C ASP A 150 -17.15 3.28 -11.66
N ARG A 151 -16.94 2.76 -10.44
CA ARG A 151 -17.85 1.81 -9.80
C ARG A 151 -19.18 2.46 -9.41
N VAL A 152 -19.19 3.68 -8.88
CA VAL A 152 -20.44 4.41 -8.56
C VAL A 152 -21.16 4.92 -9.80
N GLY A 153 -20.49 5.01 -10.96
CA GLY A 153 -21.10 5.29 -12.26
C GLY A 153 -21.78 4.08 -12.91
N ALA A 154 -21.50 2.87 -12.43
CA ALA A 154 -22.12 1.64 -12.91
C ALA A 154 -23.47 1.37 -12.23
N ASP A 155 -24.25 0.45 -12.82
CA ASP A 155 -25.46 -0.05 -12.19
C ASP A 155 -25.10 -1.04 -11.07
N ILE A 156 -25.37 -0.63 -9.83
CA ILE A 156 -25.02 -1.34 -8.61
C ILE A 156 -26.16 -1.26 -7.60
N ASP A 157 -26.12 -2.15 -6.61
CA ASP A 157 -27.05 -2.09 -5.49
C ASP A 157 -27.04 -0.68 -4.86
N PRO A 158 -28.21 -0.04 -4.63
CA PRO A 158 -28.29 1.30 -4.09
C PRO A 158 -27.56 1.50 -2.77
N GLY A 159 -27.62 0.52 -1.85
CA GLY A 159 -26.91 0.59 -0.57
C GLY A 159 -25.40 0.64 -0.76
N HIS A 160 -24.86 -0.21 -1.64
CA HIS A 160 -23.44 -0.17 -2.01
C HIS A 160 -23.04 1.14 -2.68
N GLY A 161 -23.92 1.76 -3.48
CA GLY A 161 -23.68 3.06 -4.10
C GLY A 161 -23.59 4.20 -3.09
N VAL A 162 -24.49 4.22 -2.11
CA VAL A 162 -24.46 5.18 -1.00
C VAL A 162 -23.19 5.00 -0.16
N ASP A 163 -22.85 3.77 0.22
CA ASP A 163 -21.66 3.48 1.05
C ASP A 163 -20.36 3.85 0.33
N LEU A 164 -20.22 3.48 -0.95
CA LEU A 164 -19.01 3.76 -1.71
C LEU A 164 -18.82 5.26 -1.98
N SER A 165 -19.90 5.96 -2.32
CA SER A 165 -19.86 7.41 -2.51
C SER A 165 -19.58 8.16 -1.21
N ALA A 166 -20.09 7.69 -0.08
CA ALA A 166 -19.75 8.23 1.24
C ALA A 166 -18.26 8.02 1.57
N ARG A 167 -17.69 6.85 1.25
CA ARG A 167 -16.25 6.58 1.42
C ARG A 167 -15.37 7.49 0.56
N LEU A 168 -15.79 7.79 -0.67
CA LEU A 168 -15.10 8.76 -1.54
C LEU A 168 -15.09 10.15 -0.90
N LEU A 169 -16.23 10.62 -0.41
CA LEU A 169 -16.34 11.95 0.24
C LEU A 169 -15.58 12.02 1.57
N HIS A 170 -15.53 10.93 2.34
CA HIS A 170 -14.71 10.87 3.54
C HIS A 170 -13.21 10.96 3.23
N ALA A 171 -12.77 10.36 2.11
CA ALA A 171 -11.37 10.40 1.69
C ALA A 171 -10.94 11.80 1.22
N ASP A 172 -11.84 12.55 0.58
CA ASP A 172 -11.66 13.95 0.22
C ASP A 172 -13.00 14.70 0.25
N PRO A 173 -13.28 15.48 1.31
CA PRO A 173 -14.52 16.23 1.44
C PRO A 173 -14.71 17.33 0.38
N LEU A 174 -13.63 17.72 -0.32
CA LEU A 174 -13.64 18.75 -1.35
C LEU A 174 -13.74 18.18 -2.76
N ASP A 175 -13.85 16.85 -2.90
CA ASP A 175 -14.02 16.19 -4.18
C ASP A 175 -15.45 16.38 -4.72
N GLU A 176 -15.62 17.33 -5.64
CA GLU A 176 -16.90 17.63 -6.27
C GLU A 176 -17.53 16.42 -6.96
N ALA A 177 -16.72 15.54 -7.57
CA ALA A 177 -17.22 14.34 -8.23
C ALA A 177 -17.76 13.32 -7.22
N ALA A 178 -17.08 13.16 -6.08
CA ALA A 178 -17.54 12.34 -4.98
C ALA A 178 -18.84 12.88 -4.37
N LEU A 179 -18.92 14.20 -4.15
CA LEU A 179 -20.11 14.86 -3.62
C LEU A 179 -21.31 14.66 -4.55
N HIS A 180 -21.13 14.90 -5.85
CA HIS A 180 -22.19 14.72 -6.84
C HIS A 180 -22.65 13.26 -6.92
N ALA A 181 -21.72 12.31 -6.91
CA ALA A 181 -22.05 10.88 -6.87
C ALA A 181 -22.86 10.53 -5.61
N HIS A 182 -22.47 11.05 -4.46
CA HIS A 182 -23.17 10.79 -3.19
C HIS A 182 -24.59 11.33 -3.18
N MET A 183 -24.79 12.59 -3.59
CA MET A 183 -26.14 13.16 -3.72
C MET A 183 -27.02 12.36 -4.70
N SER A 184 -26.44 11.92 -5.83
CA SER A 184 -27.16 11.14 -6.84
C SER A 184 -27.63 9.78 -6.30
N TRP A 185 -26.79 9.09 -5.51
CA TRP A 185 -27.14 7.81 -4.89
C TRP A 185 -28.18 7.96 -3.77
N LEU A 186 -28.06 8.98 -2.92
CA LEU A 186 -29.09 9.27 -1.90
C LEU A 186 -30.47 9.54 -2.51
N ALA A 187 -30.53 10.25 -3.64
CA ALA A 187 -31.78 10.50 -4.35
C ALA A 187 -32.43 9.22 -4.90
N ARG A 188 -31.62 8.28 -5.43
CA ARG A 188 -32.09 6.99 -5.96
C ARG A 188 -32.58 6.04 -4.86
N ASP A 189 -31.86 5.98 -3.74
CA ASP A 189 -32.26 5.16 -2.60
C ASP A 189 -33.59 5.65 -1.99
N GLY A 190 -33.73 6.97 -1.80
CA GLY A 190 -34.97 7.58 -1.32
C GLY A 190 -36.17 7.41 -2.27
N GLN A 191 -35.96 7.27 -3.57
CA GLN A 191 -37.01 6.91 -4.54
C GLN A 191 -37.40 5.43 -4.45
N SER A 192 -36.42 4.54 -4.25
CA SER A 192 -36.63 3.10 -4.13
C SER A 192 -37.38 2.73 -2.84
N ALA A 193 -37.11 3.44 -1.74
CA ALA A 193 -37.81 3.28 -0.47
C ALA A 193 -39.28 3.71 -0.52
N ARG A 194 -39.66 4.60 -1.44
CA ARG A 194 -41.05 5.10 -1.62
C ARG A 194 -41.88 4.26 -2.58
N ALA A 195 -41.26 3.38 -3.37
CA ALA A 195 -41.92 2.54 -4.38
C ALA A 195 -42.28 1.13 -3.87
N ARG A 196 -41.94 0.80 -2.61
CA ARG A 196 -42.30 -0.44 -1.91
C ARG A 196 -43.46 -0.18 -0.96
#